data_AF-A0A356T6M9-F1
#
_entry.id   AF-A0A356T6M9-F1
#
_cell.length_a   1.000
_cell.length_b   1.000
_cell.length_c   1.000
_cell.angle_alpha   90.00
_cell.angle_beta   90.00
_cell.angle_gamma   90.00
#
_symmetry.space_group_name_H-M   'P 1'
#
loop_
_entity.id
_entity.type
_entity.pdbx_description
1 polymer ?
#
loop_
_entity_poly.entity_id
_entity_poly.type
_entity_poly.pdbx_seq_one_letter_code
_entity_poly.pdbx_strand_id
1 'polypeptide(L)'
;MPIKIMPGEVTPTLFVGLGGSGGQAIGRIAKRLRASQDYALKYQSLVRFVAVDTNAADLARLRQGYGPVGHVDATITLSDFDKVEYTKLRRGETFADADDFFTQWVHPWYRFREESGAGAGQIRIESRLGFFRSIEVGELTRQLQDILAELRSHQHGMRRQGAPLQVFVYFSTAGGTGSGAFLPFAYVLRDLIGDKAARIFGFAILPDAFEEVVGMNRDGTLANGYAALKELEHLNRLDTQVPDASEPNVFHYDPRNKHKTTVSRRPFDLIYVVDRPNDFSVDDVG
;
A
#
# COMPACT_ATOMS: atom_id res chain seq x y z
N MET A 1 33.50 28.22 -15.06
CA MET A 1 33.25 27.93 -13.62
C MET A 1 33.30 26.42 -13.43
N PRO A 2 34.08 25.88 -12.49
CA PRO A 2 34.04 24.45 -12.20
C PRO A 2 32.67 24.10 -11.61
N ILE A 3 32.02 23.08 -12.17
CA ILE A 3 30.76 22.53 -11.65
C ILE A 3 31.09 21.93 -10.28
N LYS A 4 30.68 22.62 -9.22
CA LYS A 4 30.76 22.09 -7.85
C LYS A 4 29.70 21.00 -7.73
N ILE A 5 30.11 19.74 -7.92
CA ILE A 5 29.25 18.59 -7.64
C ILE A 5 29.02 18.59 -6.13
N MET A 6 27.85 19.07 -5.71
CA MET A 6 27.41 18.92 -4.33
C MET A 6 27.25 17.41 -4.08
N PRO A 7 27.84 16.84 -3.01
CA PRO A 7 27.62 15.45 -2.68
C PRO A 7 26.12 15.24 -2.48
N GLY A 8 25.52 14.27 -3.17
CA GLY A 8 24.08 14.05 -3.10
C GLY A 8 23.62 13.76 -1.67
N GLU A 9 22.54 14.42 -1.25
CA GLU A 9 22.02 14.39 0.13
C GLU A 9 20.75 13.55 0.25
N VAL A 10 20.10 13.22 -0.87
CA VAL A 10 18.74 12.67 -0.87
C VAL A 10 18.77 11.17 -1.13
N THR A 11 18.12 10.41 -0.25
CA THR A 11 17.89 8.99 -0.49
C THR A 11 16.65 8.81 -1.38
N PRO A 12 16.72 8.01 -2.46
CA PRO A 12 15.54 7.72 -3.28
C PRO A 12 14.40 7.17 -2.42
N THR A 13 13.25 7.82 -2.50
CA THR A 13 12.13 7.57 -1.59
C THR A 13 10.82 7.44 -2.35
N LEU A 14 10.08 6.37 -2.08
CA LEU A 14 8.73 6.16 -2.56
C LEU A 14 7.74 6.29 -1.38
N PHE A 15 6.77 7.18 -1.50
CA PHE A 15 5.62 7.25 -0.62
C PHE A 15 4.43 6.56 -1.28
N VAL A 16 3.85 5.58 -0.59
CA VAL A 16 2.66 4.86 -1.04
C VAL A 16 1.52 5.13 -0.06
N GLY A 17 0.40 5.60 -0.59
CA GLY A 17 -0.86 5.71 0.14
C GLY A 17 -1.79 4.59 -0.28
N LEU A 18 -2.12 3.69 0.64
CA LEU A 18 -3.01 2.55 0.40
C LEU A 18 -4.36 2.77 1.10
N GLY A 19 -5.41 2.88 0.29
CA GLY A 19 -6.73 3.29 0.73
C GLY A 19 -6.84 4.81 0.98
N GLY A 20 -8.07 5.27 1.25
CA GLY A 20 -8.37 6.70 1.37
C GLY A 20 -7.49 7.45 2.37
N SER A 21 -7.37 6.96 3.62
CA SER A 21 -6.55 7.62 4.66
C SER A 21 -5.06 7.65 4.29
N GLY A 22 -4.55 6.56 3.70
CA GLY A 22 -3.17 6.48 3.21
C GLY A 22 -2.93 7.48 2.09
N GLY A 23 -3.85 7.56 1.11
CA GLY A 23 -3.85 8.53 0.03
C GLY A 23 -3.85 9.97 0.52
N GLN A 24 -4.71 10.30 1.50
CA GLN A 24 -4.75 11.62 2.12
C GLN A 24 -3.43 11.97 2.83
N ALA A 25 -2.84 11.02 3.57
CA ALA A 25 -1.57 11.23 4.25
C ALA A 25 -0.46 11.58 3.25
N ILE A 26 -0.26 10.76 2.22
CA ILE A 26 0.77 11.02 1.21
C ILE A 26 0.47 12.28 0.39
N GLY A 27 -0.80 12.61 0.17
CA GLY A 27 -1.19 13.84 -0.52
C GLY A 27 -0.81 15.10 0.28
N ARG A 28 -0.97 15.08 1.62
CA ARG A 28 -0.52 16.17 2.49
C ARG A 28 1.01 16.29 2.52
N ILE A 29 1.73 15.15 2.57
CA ILE A 29 3.19 15.12 2.48
C ILE A 29 3.65 15.70 1.13
N ALA A 30 3.03 15.28 0.03
CA ALA A 30 3.33 15.78 -1.30
C ALA A 30 3.11 17.29 -1.41
N LYS A 31 2.01 17.81 -0.85
CA LYS A 31 1.74 19.25 -0.82
C LYS A 31 2.85 20.03 -0.11
N ARG A 32 3.24 19.58 1.09
CA ARG A 32 4.27 20.25 1.90
C ARG A 32 5.65 20.16 1.24
N LEU A 33 6.00 18.99 0.70
CA LEU A 33 7.30 18.79 0.06
C LEU A 33 7.43 19.60 -1.24
N ARG A 34 6.38 19.63 -2.07
CA ARG A 34 6.36 20.37 -3.34
C ARG A 34 6.36 21.89 -3.14
N ALA A 35 5.90 22.39 -1.99
CA ALA A 35 5.97 23.80 -1.62
C ALA A 35 7.38 24.23 -1.16
N SER A 36 8.29 23.29 -0.91
CA SER A 36 9.67 23.60 -0.54
C SER A 36 10.42 24.24 -1.71
N GLN A 37 11.22 25.28 -1.43
CA GLN A 37 12.07 25.95 -2.42
C GLN A 37 13.04 25.00 -3.11
N ASP A 38 13.47 23.95 -2.40
CA ASP A 38 14.42 22.94 -2.88
C ASP A 38 13.76 21.82 -3.70
N TYR A 39 12.43 21.82 -3.88
CA TYR A 39 11.72 20.70 -4.52
C TYR A 39 12.24 20.35 -5.90
N ALA A 40 12.25 21.33 -6.81
CA ALA A 40 12.64 21.12 -8.20
C ALA A 40 14.09 20.64 -8.32
N LEU A 41 14.99 21.17 -7.48
CA LEU A 41 16.41 20.86 -7.54
C LEU A 41 16.76 19.54 -6.85
N LYS A 42 16.20 19.28 -5.66
CA LYS A 42 16.64 18.19 -4.78
C LYS A 42 15.73 16.97 -4.81
N TYR A 43 14.41 17.17 -4.83
CA TYR A 43 13.45 16.11 -4.50
C TYR A 43 12.68 15.59 -5.71
N GLN A 44 12.46 16.42 -6.74
CA GLN A 44 11.56 16.11 -7.85
C GLN A 44 11.90 14.81 -8.59
N SER A 45 13.17 14.38 -8.68
CA SER A 45 13.55 13.12 -9.31
C SER A 45 13.82 11.97 -8.34
N LEU A 46 13.83 12.25 -7.03
CA LEU A 46 14.24 11.29 -5.99
C LEU A 46 13.12 10.96 -5.02
N VAL A 47 11.98 11.64 -5.11
CA VAL A 47 10.79 11.37 -4.32
C VAL A 47 9.61 11.16 -5.26
N ARG A 48 8.85 10.08 -5.02
CA ARG A 48 7.63 9.75 -5.77
C ARG A 48 6.48 9.43 -4.82
N PHE A 49 5.27 9.74 -5.24
CA PHE A 49 4.02 9.53 -4.51
C PHE A 49 3.06 8.68 -5.33
N VAL A 50 2.61 7.54 -4.77
CA VAL A 50 1.69 6.61 -5.43
C VAL A 50 0.48 6.36 -4.53
N ALA A 51 -0.72 6.64 -5.04
CA ALA A 51 -1.96 6.33 -4.34
C ALA A 51 -2.62 5.08 -4.94
N VAL A 52 -3.06 4.15 -4.09
CA VAL A 52 -3.76 2.93 -4.51
C VAL A 52 -5.06 2.84 -3.72
N ASP A 53 -6.21 2.86 -4.40
CA ASP A 53 -7.51 2.78 -3.73
C ASP A 53 -8.59 2.17 -4.62
N THR A 54 -9.75 1.90 -4.00
CA THR A 54 -10.99 1.45 -4.64
C THR A 54 -11.93 2.63 -4.99
N ASN A 55 -11.65 3.85 -4.55
CA ASN A 55 -12.46 5.03 -4.87
C ASN A 55 -11.78 5.87 -5.96
N ALA A 56 -12.30 5.81 -7.19
CA ALA A 56 -11.76 6.54 -8.34
C ALA A 56 -11.84 8.07 -8.17
N ALA A 57 -12.86 8.58 -7.47
CA ALA A 57 -13.03 10.02 -7.25
C ALA A 57 -11.97 10.57 -6.29
N ASP A 58 -11.64 9.83 -5.22
CA ASP A 58 -10.57 10.20 -4.29
C ASP A 58 -9.20 10.15 -4.97
N LEU A 59 -8.96 9.14 -5.81
CA LEU A 59 -7.75 9.06 -6.63
C LEU A 59 -7.66 10.23 -7.63
N ALA A 60 -8.76 10.61 -8.27
CA ALA A 60 -8.79 11.77 -9.17
C ALA A 60 -8.44 13.07 -8.45
N ARG A 61 -8.93 13.28 -7.22
CA ARG A 61 -8.56 14.43 -6.38
C ARG A 61 -7.07 14.46 -6.05
N LEU A 62 -6.47 13.32 -5.72
CA LEU A 62 -5.03 13.20 -5.46
C LEU A 62 -4.21 13.46 -6.73
N ARG A 63 -4.67 12.97 -7.88
CA ARG A 63 -4.04 13.21 -9.18
C ARG A 63 -4.09 14.69 -9.57
N GLN A 64 -5.14 15.41 -9.23
CA GLN A 64 -5.25 16.84 -9.50
C GLN A 64 -4.53 17.70 -8.46
N GLY A 65 -4.26 17.17 -7.25
CA GLY A 65 -3.70 17.94 -6.15
C GLY A 65 -4.64 19.04 -5.65
N TYR A 66 -5.92 18.71 -5.48
CA TYR A 66 -6.96 19.67 -5.11
C TYR A 66 -7.24 19.71 -3.59
N GLY A 67 -7.50 20.90 -3.06
CA GLY A 67 -7.91 21.10 -1.66
C GLY A 67 -6.78 20.91 -0.64
N PRO A 68 -6.96 20.07 0.41
CA PRO A 68 -5.95 19.90 1.46
C PRO A 68 -4.74 19.04 1.03
N VAL A 69 -4.81 18.39 -0.14
CA VAL A 69 -3.77 17.49 -0.66
C VAL A 69 -3.03 18.10 -1.86
N GLY A 70 -1.83 17.60 -2.11
CA GLY A 70 -1.01 17.94 -3.27
C GLY A 70 -1.01 16.82 -4.31
N HIS A 71 -0.45 17.11 -5.48
CA HIS A 71 -0.36 16.17 -6.59
C HIS A 71 0.47 14.92 -6.25
N VAL A 72 -0.11 13.74 -6.48
CA VAL A 72 0.62 12.45 -6.46
C VAL A 72 1.00 12.04 -7.89
N ASP A 73 2.17 11.43 -8.05
CA ASP A 73 2.75 11.12 -9.36
C ASP A 73 2.02 9.96 -10.06
N ALA A 74 1.39 9.08 -9.29
CA ALA A 74 0.64 7.94 -9.83
C ALA A 74 -0.55 7.55 -8.94
N THR A 75 -1.58 7.00 -9.59
CA THR A 75 -2.81 6.52 -8.96
C THR A 75 -3.20 5.19 -9.59
N ILE A 76 -3.55 4.20 -8.78
CA ILE A 76 -3.99 2.86 -9.22
C ILE A 76 -5.39 2.60 -8.64
N THR A 77 -6.36 2.37 -9.53
CA THR A 77 -7.75 2.06 -9.13
C THR A 77 -7.94 0.54 -9.06
N LEU A 78 -8.26 0.03 -7.89
CA LEU A 78 -8.41 -1.41 -7.65
C LEU A 78 -9.77 -1.96 -8.05
N SER A 79 -10.79 -1.12 -8.20
CA SER A 79 -12.18 -1.54 -8.44
C SER A 79 -12.63 -1.34 -9.90
N ASP A 80 -11.69 -1.13 -10.82
CA ASP A 80 -12.00 -0.86 -12.24
C ASP A 80 -12.13 -2.16 -13.06
N PHE A 81 -13.15 -2.96 -12.71
CA PHE A 81 -13.52 -4.21 -13.38
C PHE A 81 -14.91 -4.71 -12.93
N ASP A 82 -15.51 -5.63 -13.70
CA ASP A 82 -16.70 -6.37 -13.28
C ASP A 82 -16.31 -7.45 -12.27
N LYS A 83 -16.61 -7.22 -10.99
CA LYS A 83 -16.30 -8.16 -9.91
C LYS A 83 -17.11 -9.45 -10.01
N VAL A 84 -18.37 -9.37 -10.44
CA VAL A 84 -19.25 -10.55 -10.47
C VAL A 84 -18.82 -11.48 -11.59
N GLU A 85 -18.61 -10.95 -12.79
CA GLU A 85 -18.09 -11.74 -13.92
C GLU A 85 -16.73 -12.35 -13.58
N TYR A 86 -15.81 -11.53 -13.06
CA TYR A 86 -14.48 -11.99 -12.69
C TYR A 86 -14.52 -13.12 -11.65
N THR A 87 -15.35 -12.99 -10.62
CA THR A 87 -15.41 -13.98 -9.53
C THR A 87 -16.12 -15.26 -9.95
N LYS A 88 -17.14 -15.20 -10.82
CA LYS A 88 -17.77 -16.39 -11.43
C LYS A 88 -16.76 -17.18 -12.27
N LEU A 89 -15.98 -16.48 -13.10
CA LEU A 89 -14.90 -17.10 -13.87
C LEU A 89 -13.90 -17.81 -12.96
N ARG A 90 -13.43 -17.14 -11.90
CA ARG A 90 -12.43 -17.70 -10.96
C ARG A 90 -12.95 -18.84 -10.09
N ARG A 91 -14.27 -18.92 -9.88
CA ARG A 91 -14.92 -20.01 -9.15
C ARG A 91 -15.24 -21.22 -10.03
N GLY A 92 -14.98 -21.14 -11.32
CA GLY A 92 -15.38 -22.17 -12.29
C GLY A 92 -16.89 -22.28 -12.46
N GLU A 93 -17.62 -21.19 -12.21
CA GLU A 93 -19.08 -21.11 -12.41
C GLU A 93 -19.44 -20.77 -13.87
N THR A 94 -18.43 -20.70 -14.76
CA THR A 94 -18.59 -20.43 -16.20
C THR A 94 -17.88 -21.53 -17.02
N PHE A 95 -17.18 -21.17 -18.10
CA PHE A 95 -16.52 -22.12 -19.02
C PHE A 95 -15.09 -22.50 -18.61
N ALA A 96 -14.58 -21.96 -17.51
CA ALA A 96 -13.24 -22.26 -16.98
C ALA A 96 -13.33 -23.14 -15.73
N ASP A 97 -12.26 -23.90 -15.44
CA ASP A 97 -12.13 -24.58 -14.16
C ASP A 97 -11.92 -23.58 -13.02
N ALA A 98 -12.29 -24.00 -11.81
CA ALA A 98 -12.06 -23.19 -10.61
C ALA A 98 -10.56 -22.94 -10.39
N ASP A 99 -10.21 -21.70 -10.05
CA ASP A 99 -8.85 -21.31 -9.74
C ASP A 99 -8.56 -21.55 -8.25
N ASP A 100 -7.83 -22.62 -7.92
CA ASP A 100 -7.47 -22.97 -6.54
C ASP A 100 -6.73 -21.84 -5.79
N PHE A 101 -5.98 -21.01 -6.52
CA PHE A 101 -5.28 -19.86 -5.94
C PHE A 101 -6.25 -18.74 -5.55
N PHE A 102 -7.41 -18.67 -6.20
CA PHE A 102 -8.48 -17.74 -5.87
C PHE A 102 -9.41 -18.30 -4.78
N THR A 103 -9.87 -19.55 -4.92
CA THR A 103 -10.89 -20.14 -4.04
C THR A 103 -10.39 -20.43 -2.63
N GLN A 104 -9.08 -20.56 -2.42
CA GLN A 104 -8.49 -20.79 -1.09
C GLN A 104 -8.77 -19.67 -0.06
N TRP A 105 -9.02 -18.43 -0.50
CA TRP A 105 -9.23 -17.28 0.39
C TRP A 105 -10.63 -16.67 0.26
N VAL A 106 -11.44 -17.17 -0.68
CA VAL A 106 -12.83 -16.75 -0.86
C VAL A 106 -13.75 -17.88 -0.48
N HIS A 107 -14.49 -17.71 0.63
CA HIS A 107 -15.46 -18.72 1.03
C HIS A 107 -16.57 -18.88 -0.02
N PRO A 108 -17.02 -20.12 -0.33
CA PRO A 108 -18.13 -20.39 -1.24
C PRO A 108 -19.41 -19.54 -1.07
N TRP A 109 -19.79 -19.14 0.15
CA TRP A 109 -21.01 -18.35 0.39
C TRP A 109 -20.84 -16.84 0.15
N TYR A 110 -19.62 -16.33 0.16
CA TYR A 110 -19.40 -14.89 0.00
C TYR A 110 -19.76 -14.46 -1.43
N ARG A 111 -20.46 -13.34 -1.57
CA ARG A 111 -20.81 -12.72 -2.85
C ARG A 111 -20.26 -11.31 -2.86
N PHE A 112 -19.45 -11.00 -3.86
CA PHE A 112 -18.88 -9.67 -4.01
C PHE A 112 -19.95 -8.67 -4.44
N ARG A 113 -19.82 -7.43 -3.97
CA ARG A 113 -20.78 -6.38 -4.29
C ARG A 113 -20.69 -5.97 -5.76
N GLU A 114 -21.84 -5.75 -6.39
CA GLU A 114 -21.94 -5.30 -7.79
C GLU A 114 -21.45 -3.86 -7.98
N GLU A 115 -21.58 -3.02 -6.94
CA GLU A 115 -21.15 -1.63 -7.00
C GLU A 115 -19.61 -1.52 -7.13
N SER A 116 -19.19 -1.01 -8.29
CA SER A 116 -17.82 -0.57 -8.55
C SER A 116 -17.64 0.91 -8.21
N GLY A 117 -16.48 1.28 -7.67
CA GLY A 117 -16.11 2.69 -7.42
C GLY A 117 -16.57 3.32 -6.10
N ALA A 118 -17.53 2.74 -5.37
CA ALA A 118 -17.98 3.24 -4.05
C ALA A 118 -17.05 2.89 -2.88
N GLY A 119 -15.80 2.55 -3.17
CA GLY A 119 -14.84 2.07 -2.18
C GLY A 119 -15.09 0.63 -1.70
N ALA A 120 -14.25 0.16 -0.79
CA ALA A 120 -14.33 -1.19 -0.22
C ALA A 120 -15.49 -1.40 0.76
N GLY A 121 -16.25 -0.36 1.12
CA GLY A 121 -17.39 -0.46 2.05
C GLY A 121 -17.02 -1.03 3.42
N GLN A 122 -15.78 -0.80 3.87
CA GLN A 122 -15.19 -1.42 5.07
C GLN A 122 -15.11 -2.95 5.06
N ILE A 123 -15.28 -3.59 3.90
CA ILE A 123 -15.17 -5.03 3.74
C ILE A 123 -13.79 -5.38 3.18
N ARG A 124 -12.96 -6.06 3.98
CA ARG A 124 -11.54 -6.34 3.66
C ARG A 124 -11.36 -7.21 2.42
N ILE A 125 -12.22 -8.22 2.24
CA ILE A 125 -12.11 -9.17 1.14
C ILE A 125 -12.37 -8.52 -0.23
N GLU A 126 -13.17 -7.45 -0.28
CA GLU A 126 -13.39 -6.65 -1.51
C GLU A 126 -12.08 -6.03 -2.02
N SER A 127 -11.24 -5.57 -1.09
CA SER A 127 -9.95 -4.97 -1.43
C SER A 127 -8.92 -6.03 -1.80
N ARG A 128 -8.93 -7.18 -1.14
CA ARG A 128 -8.11 -8.33 -1.54
C ARG A 128 -8.44 -8.76 -2.97
N LEU A 129 -9.73 -8.79 -3.36
CA LEU A 129 -10.14 -9.07 -4.73
C LEU A 129 -9.59 -8.06 -5.74
N GLY A 130 -9.77 -6.76 -5.47
CA GLY A 130 -9.26 -5.71 -6.36
C GLY A 130 -7.74 -5.77 -6.53
N PHE A 131 -7.02 -6.04 -5.43
CA PHE A 131 -5.57 -6.27 -5.47
C PHE A 131 -5.19 -7.50 -6.27
N PHE A 132 -5.85 -8.63 -6.01
CA PHE A 132 -5.61 -9.88 -6.72
C PHE A 132 -5.76 -9.67 -8.23
N ARG A 133 -6.87 -9.06 -8.67
CA ARG A 133 -7.10 -8.76 -10.08
C ARG A 133 -6.04 -7.82 -10.63
N SER A 134 -5.72 -6.73 -9.91
CA SER A 134 -4.75 -5.73 -10.38
C SER A 134 -3.32 -6.28 -10.54
N ILE A 135 -2.92 -7.20 -9.65
CA ILE A 135 -1.66 -7.93 -9.78
C ILE A 135 -1.74 -8.90 -10.95
N GLU A 136 -2.82 -9.67 -11.07
CA GLU A 136 -3.00 -10.67 -12.13
C GLU A 136 -2.93 -10.06 -13.53
N VAL A 137 -3.59 -8.93 -13.77
CA VAL A 137 -3.54 -8.21 -15.06
C VAL A 137 -2.24 -7.43 -15.27
N GLY A 138 -1.41 -7.31 -14.22
CA GLY A 138 -0.09 -6.69 -14.26
C GLY A 138 -0.05 -5.16 -14.17
N GLU A 139 -1.20 -4.47 -14.13
CA GLU A 139 -1.30 -3.01 -14.11
C GLU A 139 -0.54 -2.39 -12.94
N LEU A 140 -0.87 -2.82 -11.71
CA LEU A 140 -0.21 -2.34 -10.50
C LEU A 140 1.28 -2.60 -10.53
N THR A 141 1.68 -3.80 -10.96
CA THR A 141 3.08 -4.20 -10.93
C THR A 141 3.92 -3.46 -11.95
N ARG A 142 3.39 -3.23 -13.15
CA ARG A 142 4.08 -2.48 -14.21
C ARG A 142 4.30 -1.03 -13.77
N GLN A 143 3.26 -0.37 -13.27
CA GLN A 143 3.38 1.03 -12.84
C GLN A 143 4.35 1.20 -11.65
N LEU A 144 4.34 0.26 -10.69
CA LEU A 144 5.33 0.27 -9.62
C LEU A 144 6.74 -0.01 -10.15
N GLN A 145 6.92 -0.94 -11.08
CA GLN A 145 8.23 -1.22 -11.69
C GLN A 145 8.80 0.01 -12.41
N ASP A 146 7.98 0.72 -13.18
CA ASP A 146 8.39 1.94 -13.88
C ASP A 146 8.89 3.01 -12.89
N ILE A 147 8.13 3.26 -11.82
CA ILE A 147 8.48 4.23 -10.77
C ILE A 147 9.75 3.80 -10.00
N LEU A 148 9.87 2.50 -9.68
CA LEU A 148 11.05 1.96 -9.00
C LEU A 148 12.29 2.06 -9.89
N ALA A 149 12.15 1.87 -11.21
CA ALA A 149 13.24 2.03 -12.17
C ALA A 149 13.71 3.49 -12.25
N GLU A 150 12.77 4.45 -12.29
CA GLU A 150 13.09 5.89 -12.24
C GLU A 150 13.87 6.25 -10.96
N LEU A 151 13.37 5.85 -9.79
CA LEU A 151 14.02 6.13 -8.50
C LEU A 151 15.42 5.49 -8.38
N ARG A 152 15.66 4.40 -9.11
CA ARG A 152 16.98 3.73 -9.18
C ARG A 152 17.94 4.37 -10.17
N SER A 153 17.52 5.36 -10.97
CA SER A 153 18.43 6.05 -11.87
C SER A 153 19.55 6.76 -11.10
N HIS A 154 20.80 6.51 -11.50
CA HIS A 154 22.00 7.07 -10.86
C HIS A 154 22.42 8.42 -11.47
N GLN A 155 21.67 8.95 -12.44
CA GLN A 155 22.02 10.18 -13.15
C GLN A 155 21.66 11.46 -12.38
N HIS A 156 21.08 11.35 -11.18
CA HIS A 156 20.62 12.50 -10.41
C HIS A 156 21.70 13.00 -9.45
N GLY A 157 22.23 14.21 -9.69
CA GLY A 157 23.32 14.80 -8.91
C GLY A 157 23.04 14.95 -7.41
N MET A 158 21.77 15.07 -7.01
CA MET A 158 21.36 15.18 -5.59
C MET A 158 21.18 13.83 -4.90
N ARG A 159 21.34 12.71 -5.62
CA ARG A 159 21.18 11.37 -5.05
C ARG A 159 22.37 11.02 -4.17
N ARG A 160 22.08 10.66 -2.92
CA ARG A 160 23.09 10.11 -2.00
C ARG A 160 23.67 8.82 -2.56
N GLN A 161 24.97 8.82 -2.84
CA GLN A 161 25.66 7.65 -3.40
C GLN A 161 25.57 6.46 -2.45
N GLY A 162 25.32 5.27 -3.01
CA GLY A 162 25.19 4.02 -2.24
C GLY A 162 23.93 3.94 -1.35
N ALA A 163 23.06 4.96 -1.34
CA ALA A 163 21.85 4.93 -0.53
C ALA A 163 20.84 3.93 -1.12
N PRO A 164 20.39 2.93 -0.34
CA PRO A 164 19.35 2.02 -0.79
C PRO A 164 18.01 2.77 -0.88
N LEU A 165 17.12 2.28 -1.75
CA LEU A 165 15.76 2.78 -1.87
C LEU A 165 15.02 2.66 -0.53
N GLN A 166 14.23 3.67 -0.19
CA GLN A 166 13.30 3.62 0.93
C GLN A 166 11.86 3.73 0.45
N VAL A 167 10.97 2.96 1.05
CA VAL A 167 9.53 3.03 0.76
C VAL A 167 8.76 3.23 2.04
N PHE A 168 7.84 4.18 2.05
CA PHE A 168 6.94 4.47 3.16
C PHE A 168 5.51 4.16 2.73
N VAL A 169 4.89 3.16 3.35
CA VAL A 169 3.54 2.71 3.03
C VAL A 169 2.59 3.15 4.12
N TYR A 170 1.70 4.09 3.81
CA TYR A 170 0.67 4.60 4.70
C TYR A 170 -0.65 3.91 4.42
N PHE A 171 -1.29 3.37 5.44
CA PHE A 171 -2.58 2.70 5.33
C PHE A 171 -3.36 2.78 6.64
N SER A 172 -4.68 2.62 6.56
CA SER A 172 -5.54 2.47 7.74
C SER A 172 -5.88 1.01 7.97
N THR A 173 -5.79 0.57 9.22
CA THR A 173 -6.26 -0.75 9.66
C THR A 173 -7.77 -0.78 9.90
N ALA A 174 -8.42 0.38 9.95
CA ALA A 174 -9.86 0.53 10.15
C ALA A 174 -10.67 0.32 8.86
N GLY A 175 -10.14 0.82 7.73
CA GLY A 175 -10.82 0.79 6.43
C GLY A 175 -10.62 -0.52 5.67
N GLY A 176 -11.52 -0.84 4.73
CA GLY A 176 -11.45 -2.09 3.95
C GLY A 176 -10.20 -2.19 3.07
N THR A 177 -9.84 -1.11 2.36
CA THR A 177 -8.68 -1.08 1.45
C THR A 177 -7.36 -1.30 2.18
N GLY A 178 -7.05 -0.43 3.15
CA GLY A 178 -5.78 -0.49 3.87
C GLY A 178 -5.63 -1.82 4.61
N SER A 179 -6.62 -2.18 5.43
CA SER A 179 -6.57 -3.38 6.27
C SER A 179 -6.57 -4.68 5.47
N GLY A 180 -7.23 -4.74 4.30
CA GLY A 180 -7.36 -5.95 3.50
C GLY A 180 -6.20 -6.22 2.54
N ALA A 181 -5.43 -5.19 2.20
CA ALA A 181 -4.44 -5.30 1.12
C ALA A 181 -2.99 -4.99 1.49
N PHE A 182 -2.72 -4.41 2.65
CA PHE A 182 -1.37 -3.97 3.00
C PHE A 182 -0.32 -5.09 3.01
N LEU A 183 -0.71 -6.32 3.40
CA LEU A 183 0.20 -7.47 3.43
C LEU A 183 0.53 -7.99 2.03
N PRO A 184 -0.44 -8.36 1.15
CA PRO A 184 -0.13 -8.71 -0.23
C PRO A 184 0.66 -7.62 -0.96
N PHE A 185 0.28 -6.35 -0.75
CA PHE A 185 0.98 -5.21 -1.32
C PHE A 185 2.46 -5.17 -0.88
N ALA A 186 2.73 -5.34 0.42
CA ALA A 186 4.10 -5.31 0.94
C ALA A 186 4.97 -6.41 0.32
N TYR A 187 4.45 -7.63 0.16
CA TYR A 187 5.20 -8.74 -0.44
C TYR A 187 5.41 -8.57 -1.95
N VAL A 188 4.39 -8.13 -2.69
CA VAL A 188 4.57 -7.77 -4.11
C VAL A 188 5.61 -6.67 -4.23
N LEU A 189 5.54 -5.63 -3.40
CA LEU A 189 6.50 -4.53 -3.41
C LEU A 189 7.92 -5.02 -3.09
N ARG A 190 8.11 -5.93 -2.12
CA ARG A 190 9.41 -6.55 -1.84
C ARG A 190 9.98 -7.27 -3.06
N ASP A 191 9.14 -8.04 -3.75
CA ASP A 191 9.54 -8.77 -4.96
C ASP A 191 9.91 -7.84 -6.11
N LEU A 192 9.13 -6.78 -6.34
CA LEU A 192 9.44 -5.76 -7.34
C LEU A 192 10.70 -4.98 -6.99
N ILE A 193 10.96 -4.78 -5.68
CA ILE A 193 12.17 -4.13 -5.22
C ILE A 193 13.40 -5.01 -5.48
N GLY A 194 13.38 -6.27 -5.05
CA GLY A 194 14.47 -7.25 -5.25
C GLY A 194 15.79 -6.94 -4.54
N ASP A 195 16.08 -5.67 -4.25
CA ASP A 195 17.21 -5.21 -3.44
C ASP A 195 16.96 -5.46 -1.95
N LYS A 196 17.77 -6.31 -1.34
CA LYS A 196 17.68 -6.65 0.09
C LYS A 196 18.04 -5.49 1.01
N ALA A 197 18.83 -4.53 0.54
CA ALA A 197 19.25 -3.36 1.31
C ALA A 197 18.15 -2.28 1.38
N ALA A 198 17.19 -2.31 0.45
CA ALA A 198 16.03 -1.43 0.47
C ALA A 198 15.20 -1.64 1.74
N ARG A 199 14.61 -0.55 2.23
CA ARG A 199 13.82 -0.54 3.45
C ARG A 199 12.37 -0.20 3.14
N ILE A 200 11.43 -0.98 3.68
CA ILE A 200 10.00 -0.71 3.59
C ILE A 200 9.45 -0.42 4.98
N PHE A 201 8.96 0.79 5.19
CA PHE A 201 8.37 1.26 6.43
C PHE A 201 6.85 1.28 6.32
N GLY A 202 6.15 0.66 7.26
CA GLY A 202 4.69 0.72 7.35
C GLY A 202 4.24 1.80 8.32
N PHE A 203 3.18 2.54 7.98
CA PHE A 203 2.49 3.48 8.86
C PHE A 203 1.03 3.05 8.93
N ALA A 204 0.70 2.29 9.97
CA ALA A 204 -0.60 1.69 10.22
C ALA A 204 -1.42 2.62 11.12
N ILE A 205 -2.39 3.31 10.54
CA ILE A 205 -3.33 4.17 11.27
C ILE A 205 -4.39 3.28 11.93
N LEU A 206 -4.55 3.39 13.24
CA LEU A 206 -5.47 2.60 14.05
C LEU A 206 -6.92 3.09 13.99
N PRO A 207 -7.90 2.24 14.36
CA PRO A 207 -9.32 2.60 14.34
C PRO A 207 -9.69 3.84 15.16
N ASP A 208 -9.07 4.06 16.33
CA ASP A 208 -9.50 5.14 17.24
C ASP A 208 -9.19 6.53 16.66
N ALA A 209 -8.24 6.63 15.74
CA ALA A 209 -8.00 7.83 14.94
C ALA A 209 -9.22 8.26 14.09
N PHE A 210 -10.24 7.41 13.95
CA PHE A 210 -11.46 7.67 13.18
C PHE A 210 -12.72 7.72 14.04
N GLU A 211 -12.63 7.65 15.37
CA GLU A 211 -13.79 7.51 16.27
C GLU A 211 -14.88 8.58 16.03
N GLU A 212 -14.49 9.83 15.78
CA GLU A 212 -15.41 10.95 15.52
C GLU A 212 -16.16 10.86 14.19
N VAL A 213 -15.67 10.06 13.25
CA VAL A 213 -16.18 9.95 11.87
C VAL A 213 -16.95 8.65 11.64
N VAL A 214 -16.68 7.62 12.45
CA VAL A 214 -17.11 6.23 12.17
C VAL A 214 -18.57 5.96 12.58
N GLY A 215 -19.14 6.75 13.50
CA GLY A 215 -20.56 6.68 13.86
C GLY A 215 -21.02 5.24 14.16
N MET A 216 -22.03 4.75 13.42
CA MET A 216 -22.59 3.40 13.58
C MET A 216 -21.68 2.25 13.14
N ASN A 217 -20.60 2.49 12.38
CA ASN A 217 -19.74 1.43 11.84
C ASN A 217 -18.52 1.11 12.73
N ARG A 218 -18.58 1.48 14.02
CA ARG A 218 -17.47 1.36 14.98
C ARG A 218 -16.97 -0.07 15.10
N ASP A 219 -17.88 -1.02 15.32
CA ASP A 219 -17.53 -2.43 15.50
C ASP A 219 -16.84 -3.02 14.27
N GLY A 220 -17.29 -2.63 13.07
CA GLY A 220 -16.66 -3.03 11.81
C GLY A 220 -15.22 -2.51 11.70
N THR A 221 -14.97 -1.26 12.10
CA THR A 221 -13.61 -0.70 12.08
C THR A 221 -12.69 -1.36 13.10
N LEU A 222 -13.19 -1.68 14.30
CA LEU A 222 -12.43 -2.38 15.33
C LEU A 222 -12.15 -3.82 14.91
N ALA A 223 -13.12 -4.52 14.32
CA ALA A 223 -12.94 -5.86 13.78
C ALA A 223 -11.88 -5.88 12.66
N ASN A 224 -11.91 -4.90 11.76
CA ASN A 224 -10.89 -4.75 10.72
C ASN A 224 -9.50 -4.50 11.31
N GLY A 225 -9.41 -3.58 12.28
CA GLY A 225 -8.17 -3.25 12.97
C GLY A 225 -7.57 -4.47 13.65
N TYR A 226 -8.39 -5.18 14.42
CA TYR A 226 -7.99 -6.41 15.11
C TYR A 226 -7.52 -7.50 14.15
N ALA A 227 -8.26 -7.76 13.07
CA ALA A 227 -7.88 -8.76 12.07
C ALA A 227 -6.56 -8.40 11.37
N ALA A 228 -6.40 -7.14 10.95
CA ALA A 228 -5.17 -6.67 10.31
C ALA A 228 -3.96 -6.75 11.23
N LEU A 229 -4.09 -6.37 12.49
CA LEU A 229 -3.00 -6.46 13.47
C LEU A 229 -2.63 -7.91 13.79
N LYS A 230 -3.62 -8.83 13.86
CA LYS A 230 -3.37 -10.27 14.01
C LYS A 230 -2.57 -10.86 12.85
N GLU A 231 -2.97 -10.56 11.62
CA GLU A 231 -2.28 -11.03 10.42
C GLU A 231 -0.85 -10.44 10.33
N LEU A 232 -0.69 -9.15 10.67
CA LEU A 232 0.61 -8.50 10.74
C LEU A 232 1.53 -9.14 11.79
N GLU A 233 1.02 -9.35 13.01
CA GLU A 233 1.78 -9.98 14.10
C GLU A 233 2.24 -11.38 13.70
N HIS A 234 1.36 -12.19 13.09
CA HIS A 234 1.73 -13.50 12.58
C HIS A 234 2.93 -13.45 11.62
N LEU A 235 2.94 -12.49 10.68
CA LEU A 235 3.99 -12.35 9.67
C LEU A 235 5.23 -11.57 10.15
N ASN A 236 5.14 -10.81 11.24
CA ASN A 236 6.29 -10.14 11.84
C ASN A 236 7.21 -11.10 12.60
N ARG A 237 6.69 -12.25 13.05
CA ARG A 237 7.46 -13.32 13.72
C ARG A 237 8.49 -14.00 12.80
N LEU A 238 8.44 -13.75 11.49
CA LEU A 238 9.37 -14.33 10.51
C LEU A 238 10.83 -13.91 10.70
N ASP A 239 11.09 -12.82 11.42
CA ASP A 239 12.43 -12.28 11.67
C ASP A 239 12.86 -12.46 13.14
N THR A 240 11.99 -13.01 14.00
CA THR A 240 12.37 -13.37 15.36
C THR A 240 13.05 -14.74 15.30
N GLN A 241 14.20 -14.89 15.93
CA GLN A 241 14.96 -16.16 16.02
C GLN A 241 14.23 -17.20 16.88
N VAL A 242 12.93 -17.39 16.68
CA VAL A 242 12.18 -18.49 17.26
C VAL A 242 12.67 -19.75 16.54
N PRO A 243 13.33 -20.70 17.23
CA PRO A 243 13.94 -21.88 16.60
C PRO A 243 12.94 -22.84 15.96
N ASP A 244 11.67 -22.48 15.88
CA ASP A 244 10.58 -23.39 15.62
C ASP A 244 9.63 -22.79 14.57
N ALA A 245 9.95 -23.07 13.33
CA ALA A 245 8.92 -23.23 12.31
C ALA A 245 9.36 -24.42 11.45
N SER A 246 9.07 -25.63 11.94
CA SER A 246 9.13 -26.85 11.13
C SER A 246 8.27 -26.77 9.86
N GLU A 247 7.37 -25.78 9.78
CA GLU A 247 6.51 -25.52 8.63
C GLU A 247 6.79 -24.17 7.96
N PRO A 248 6.79 -24.10 6.62
CA PRO A 248 6.95 -22.85 5.90
C PRO A 248 5.75 -21.92 6.17
N ASN A 249 6.01 -20.63 6.29
CA ASN A 249 4.95 -19.65 6.49
C ASN A 249 4.20 -19.42 5.19
N VAL A 250 3.07 -20.12 5.05
CA VAL A 250 2.24 -20.09 3.85
C VAL A 250 1.54 -18.75 3.73
N PHE A 251 1.83 -18.01 2.66
CA PHE A 251 1.19 -16.75 2.32
C PHE A 251 1.16 -16.59 0.80
N HIS A 252 -0.05 -16.67 0.23
CA HIS A 252 -0.29 -16.54 -1.20
C HIS A 252 -0.61 -15.07 -1.54
N TYR A 253 0.28 -14.41 -2.30
CA TYR A 253 0.16 -12.97 -2.58
C TYR A 253 0.33 -12.57 -4.04
N ASP A 254 0.86 -13.43 -4.91
CA ASP A 254 1.09 -13.10 -6.33
C ASP A 254 0.35 -14.08 -7.26
N PRO A 255 -0.84 -13.73 -7.77
CA PRO A 255 -1.58 -14.58 -8.71
C PRO A 255 -0.88 -14.82 -10.05
N ARG A 256 0.14 -14.02 -10.40
CA ARG A 256 0.95 -14.26 -11.61
C ARG A 256 1.98 -15.37 -11.41
N ASN A 257 2.34 -15.67 -10.15
CA ASN A 257 3.27 -16.73 -9.80
C ASN A 257 2.70 -17.56 -8.65
N LYS A 258 1.82 -18.50 -9.01
CA LYS A 258 1.11 -19.36 -8.06
C LYS A 258 2.02 -20.31 -7.27
N HIS A 259 3.29 -20.45 -7.67
CA HIS A 259 4.30 -21.21 -6.92
C HIS A 259 4.88 -20.43 -5.74
N LYS A 260 4.70 -19.10 -5.69
CA LYS A 260 5.05 -18.27 -4.52
C LYS A 260 3.97 -18.38 -3.46
N THR A 261 4.06 -19.45 -2.69
CA THR A 261 3.08 -19.80 -1.65
C THR A 261 3.62 -19.56 -0.24
N THR A 262 4.88 -19.15 -0.10
CA THR A 262 5.55 -19.01 1.20
C THR A 262 6.32 -17.71 1.30
N VAL A 263 6.42 -17.17 2.51
CA VAL A 263 7.21 -15.97 2.81
C VAL A 263 8.22 -16.27 3.91
N SER A 264 9.42 -15.71 3.78
CA SER A 264 10.55 -15.94 4.71
C SER A 264 11.05 -14.66 5.38
N ARG A 265 10.42 -13.52 5.10
CA ARG A 265 10.78 -12.21 5.66
C ARG A 265 9.53 -11.49 6.10
N ARG A 266 9.64 -10.68 7.16
CA ARG A 266 8.58 -9.77 7.61
C ARG A 266 8.11 -8.81 6.50
N PRO A 267 6.83 -8.43 6.45
CA PRO A 267 6.27 -7.59 5.39
C PRO A 267 6.88 -6.18 5.38
N PHE A 268 7.16 -5.60 6.55
CA PHE A 268 7.81 -4.29 6.70
C PHE A 268 9.08 -4.42 7.54
N ASP A 269 10.10 -3.61 7.24
CA ASP A 269 11.34 -3.53 8.03
C ASP A 269 11.12 -2.84 9.39
N LEU A 270 10.14 -1.95 9.44
CA LEU A 270 9.63 -1.34 10.68
C LEU A 270 8.19 -0.90 10.41
N ILE A 271 7.33 -1.03 11.43
CA ILE A 271 5.95 -0.60 11.35
C ILE A 271 5.64 0.37 12.50
N TYR A 272 5.21 1.57 12.14
CA TYR A 272 4.68 2.56 13.05
C TYR A 272 3.18 2.33 13.18
N VAL A 273 2.73 2.17 14.41
CA VAL A 273 1.31 2.11 14.75
C VAL A 273 0.91 3.50 15.23
N VAL A 274 0.01 4.14 14.50
CA VAL A 274 -0.38 5.53 14.73
C VAL A 274 -1.82 5.54 15.23
N ASP A 275 -2.01 6.04 16.43
CA ASP A 275 -3.32 6.16 17.05
C ASP A 275 -3.67 7.60 17.42
N ARG A 276 -4.90 7.83 17.86
CA ARG A 276 -5.30 9.11 18.45
C ARG A 276 -4.38 9.43 19.64
N PRO A 277 -3.76 10.62 19.70
CA PRO A 277 -3.01 11.02 20.88
C PRO A 277 -3.97 11.19 22.06
N ASN A 278 -3.53 10.82 23.26
CA ASN A 278 -4.34 10.94 24.49
C ASN A 278 -4.77 12.40 24.74
N ASP A 279 -3.91 13.36 24.39
CA ASP A 279 -4.19 14.80 24.41
C ASP A 279 -3.71 15.44 23.11
N PHE A 280 -4.51 16.35 22.54
CA PHE A 280 -4.15 17.15 21.36
C PHE A 280 -4.45 18.63 21.64
N SER A 281 -3.40 19.43 21.87
CA SER A 281 -3.48 20.89 21.87
C SER A 281 -2.90 21.42 20.56
N VAL A 282 -3.61 22.36 19.93
CA VAL A 282 -3.15 23.06 18.72
C VAL A 282 -2.09 24.12 19.07
N ASP A 283 -1.91 24.44 20.35
CA ASP A 283 -0.99 25.50 20.81
C ASP A 283 0.50 25.14 20.64
N ASP A 284 0.83 23.87 20.38
CA ASP A 284 2.21 23.37 20.24
C ASP A 284 2.68 23.20 18.77
N VAL A 285 1.89 23.63 17.79
CA VAL A 285 2.29 23.59 16.37
C VAL A 285 2.59 25.01 15.88
N GLY A 286 3.77 25.48 16.25
CA GLY A 286 4.38 26.72 15.74
C GLY A 286 4.81 26.64 14.27
#